data_AF-A0A0U5IF01-F1
#
_entry.id   AF-A0A0U5IF01-F1
#
_cell.length_a   1.000
_cell.length_b   1.000
_cell.length_c   1.000
_cell.angle_alpha   90.00
_cell.angle_beta   90.00
_cell.angle_gamma   90.00
#
_symmetry.space_group_name_H-M   'P 1'
#
loop_
_entity.id
_entity.type
_entity.pdbx_description
1 polymer ?
#
loop_
_entity_poly.entity_id
_entity_poly.type
_entity_poly.pdbx_seq_one_letter_code
_entity_poly.pdbx_strand_id
1 'polypeptide(L)'
;MRAKDKIASIITTLFIWGLAGALFGALFGGLYQVLAVLGLTSWEPLVIAAAAAAMTTSAFYSAMPVALAGAMAGVLASIGYLIVSGQSVELLRIAGTAGVGGVLAGIFYAWMVTGGGRPLAETLTGLLSGLLAGGILAALFATLGIQVSLFVLSAGVVALVGTFFQVSERWLVARSARWFPAALSAPVVAGLIAAVVGASVWIVGGTTSTMLGSNAQNSANQILSAVPPGFLGGLLGGAVTGVILQILGFRPEQPH
;
A
#
# COMPACT_ATOMS: atom_id res chain seq x y z
N MET A 1 -21.45 25.72 14.63
CA MET A 1 -20.84 24.43 15.04
C MET A 1 -20.50 24.50 16.51
N ARG A 2 -21.03 23.59 17.33
CA ARG A 2 -20.74 23.54 18.77
C ARG A 2 -19.29 23.08 18.96
N ALA A 3 -18.63 23.51 20.04
CA ALA A 3 -17.24 23.12 20.33
C ALA A 3 -17.05 21.59 20.35
N LYS A 4 -18.08 20.84 20.78
CA LYS A 4 -18.13 19.37 20.75
C LYS A 4 -18.01 18.81 19.32
N ASP A 5 -18.68 19.42 18.34
CA ASP A 5 -18.65 18.97 16.94
C ASP A 5 -17.25 19.16 16.33
N LYS A 6 -16.58 20.27 16.66
CA LYS A 6 -15.20 20.54 16.22
C LYS A 6 -14.21 19.53 16.81
N ILE A 7 -14.32 19.26 18.11
CA ILE A 7 -13.46 18.28 18.79
C ILE A 7 -13.70 16.88 18.22
N ALA A 8 -14.95 16.47 18.05
CA ALA A 8 -15.29 15.18 17.47
C ALA A 8 -14.71 15.03 16.06
N SER A 9 -14.84 16.05 15.20
CA SER A 9 -14.29 15.99 13.84
C SER A 9 -12.76 15.93 13.81
N ILE A 10 -12.06 16.63 14.71
CA ILE A 10 -10.60 16.54 14.83
C ILE A 10 -10.17 15.15 15.28
N ILE A 11 -10.82 14.58 16.30
CA ILE A 11 -10.52 13.25 16.81
C ILE A 11 -10.76 12.20 15.72
N THR A 12 -11.90 12.26 15.02
CA THR A 12 -12.22 11.37 13.92
C THR A 12 -11.19 11.49 12.79
N THR A 13 -10.77 12.71 12.46
CA THR A 13 -9.73 12.94 11.43
C THR A 13 -8.40 12.35 11.84
N LEU A 14 -7.94 12.60 13.07
CA LEU A 14 -6.71 12.03 13.63
C LEU A 14 -6.76 10.50 13.62
N PHE A 15 -7.89 9.92 13.99
CA PHE A 15 -8.04 8.47 14.07
C PHE A 15 -8.02 7.82 12.68
N ILE A 16 -8.83 8.32 11.74
CA ILE A 16 -8.92 7.77 10.39
C ILE A 16 -7.60 7.95 9.65
N TRP A 17 -7.05 9.17 9.63
CA TRP A 17 -5.82 9.46 8.90
C TRP A 17 -4.60 8.86 9.57
N GLY A 18 -4.56 8.83 10.90
CA GLY A 18 -3.50 8.17 11.65
C GLY A 18 -3.49 6.67 11.36
N LEU A 19 -4.64 5.99 11.41
CA LEU A 19 -4.70 4.54 11.15
C LEU A 19 -4.41 4.21 9.69
N ALA A 20 -4.93 5.01 8.75
CA ALA A 20 -4.61 4.93 7.32
C ALA A 20 -3.10 5.06 7.08
N GLY A 21 -2.50 6.09 7.66
CA GLY A 21 -1.06 6.34 7.58
C GLY A 21 -0.24 5.23 8.22
N ALA A 22 -0.71 4.66 9.32
CA ALA A 22 -0.02 3.56 9.99
C ALA A 22 0.03 2.29 9.13
N LEU A 23 -1.08 1.93 8.50
CA LEU A 23 -1.14 0.80 7.56
C LEU A 23 -0.25 1.03 6.34
N PHE A 24 -0.32 2.23 5.75
CA PHE A 24 0.59 2.62 4.67
C PHE A 24 2.05 2.50 5.12
N GLY A 25 2.40 3.09 6.25
CA GLY A 25 3.77 3.17 6.74
C GLY A 25 4.35 1.80 7.05
N ALA A 26 3.55 0.90 7.60
CA ALA A 26 3.92 -0.50 7.81
C ALA A 26 4.22 -1.22 6.49
N LEU A 27 3.34 -1.05 5.49
CA LEU A 27 3.50 -1.69 4.18
C LEU A 27 4.68 -1.11 3.40
N PHE A 28 4.85 0.21 3.44
CA PHE A 28 6.02 0.91 2.90
C PHE A 28 7.31 0.43 3.55
N GLY A 29 7.39 0.39 4.89
CA GLY A 29 8.59 -0.03 5.60
C GLY A 29 8.96 -1.49 5.32
N GLY A 30 7.97 -2.38 5.26
CA GLY A 30 8.17 -3.77 4.89
C GLY A 30 8.69 -3.92 3.45
N LEU A 31 8.04 -3.27 2.48
CA LEU A 31 8.46 -3.33 1.07
C LEU A 31 9.84 -2.70 0.86
N TYR A 32 10.11 -1.57 1.49
CA TYR A 32 11.41 -0.89 1.42
C TYR A 32 12.54 -1.84 1.85
N GLN A 33 12.35 -2.54 2.97
CA GLN A 33 13.35 -3.47 3.47
C GLN A 33 13.48 -4.73 2.59
N VAL A 34 12.37 -5.25 2.06
CA VAL A 34 12.40 -6.37 1.09
C VAL A 34 13.20 -5.99 -0.15
N LEU A 35 12.96 -4.82 -0.72
CA LEU A 35 13.67 -4.32 -1.89
C LEU A 35 15.17 -4.11 -1.61
N ALA A 36 15.51 -3.61 -0.42
CA ALA A 36 16.89 -3.48 0.02
C ALA A 36 17.59 -4.85 0.16
N VAL A 37 16.90 -5.86 0.70
CA VAL A 37 17.42 -7.24 0.78
C VAL A 37 17.61 -7.87 -0.59
N LEU A 38 16.77 -7.51 -1.58
CA LEU A 38 16.92 -7.94 -2.97
C LEU A 38 18.07 -7.24 -3.72
N GLY A 39 18.82 -6.36 -3.06
CA GLY A 39 20.02 -5.71 -3.62
C GLY A 39 19.75 -4.39 -4.35
N LEU A 40 18.52 -3.87 -4.30
CA LEU A 40 18.23 -2.52 -4.78
C LEU A 40 18.83 -1.51 -3.81
N THR A 41 19.52 -0.49 -4.34
CA THR A 41 20.25 0.48 -3.52
C THR A 41 19.88 1.92 -3.88
N SER A 42 20.23 2.84 -2.98
CA SER A 42 20.02 4.27 -3.16
C SER A 42 18.54 4.68 -3.21
N TRP A 43 18.01 5.01 -4.38
CA TRP A 43 16.70 5.63 -4.54
C TRP A 43 15.60 4.64 -4.93
N GLU A 44 15.96 3.51 -5.54
CA GLU A 44 15.02 2.54 -6.11
C GLU A 44 14.08 1.94 -5.05
N PRO A 45 14.57 1.46 -3.87
CA PRO A 45 13.69 0.90 -2.85
C PRO A 45 12.66 1.91 -2.36
N LEU A 46 13.05 3.18 -2.25
CA LEU A 46 12.18 4.25 -1.76
C LEU A 46 11.05 4.53 -2.75
N VAL A 47 11.38 4.69 -4.02
CA VAL A 47 10.38 5.00 -5.08
C VAL A 47 9.44 3.83 -5.28
N ILE A 48 9.97 2.61 -5.39
CA ILE A 48 9.19 1.41 -5.65
C ILE A 48 8.29 1.08 -4.44
N ALA A 49 8.82 1.14 -3.22
CA ALA A 49 8.02 0.89 -2.02
C ALA A 49 6.92 1.95 -1.86
N ALA A 50 7.21 3.23 -2.09
CA ALA A 50 6.22 4.30 -2.00
C ALA A 50 5.10 4.12 -3.03
N ALA A 51 5.46 3.79 -4.28
CA ALA A 51 4.51 3.52 -5.36
C ALA A 51 3.63 2.31 -5.07
N ALA A 52 4.23 1.19 -4.68
CA ALA A 52 3.50 -0.03 -4.36
C ALA A 52 2.61 0.15 -3.12
N ALA A 53 3.07 0.86 -2.10
CA ALA A 53 2.28 1.16 -0.92
C ALA A 53 1.08 2.05 -1.23
N ALA A 54 1.28 3.14 -1.98
CA ALA A 54 0.24 4.06 -2.37
C ALA A 54 -0.81 3.42 -3.28
N MET A 55 -0.39 2.60 -4.23
CA MET A 55 -1.27 1.80 -5.08
C MET A 55 -2.11 0.82 -4.25
N THR A 56 -1.49 0.13 -3.29
CA THR A 56 -2.20 -0.85 -2.44
C THR A 56 -3.24 -0.17 -1.56
N THR A 57 -2.87 0.93 -0.88
CA THR A 57 -3.80 1.64 0.01
C THR A 57 -4.93 2.30 -0.76
N SER A 58 -4.65 2.91 -1.91
CA SER A 58 -5.71 3.49 -2.76
C SER A 58 -6.70 2.43 -3.22
N ALA A 59 -6.25 1.23 -3.60
CA ALA A 59 -7.15 0.12 -3.94
C ALA A 59 -8.13 -0.22 -2.81
N PHE A 60 -7.64 -0.29 -1.57
CA PHE A 60 -8.47 -0.62 -0.41
C PHE A 60 -9.48 0.48 -0.07
N TYR A 61 -9.11 1.74 -0.24
CA TYR A 61 -10.03 2.85 0.03
C TYR A 61 -11.08 3.02 -1.06
N SER A 62 -10.69 2.83 -2.31
CA SER A 62 -11.49 3.25 -3.46
C SER A 62 -12.33 2.11 -4.05
N ALA A 63 -11.86 0.87 -3.91
CA ALA A 63 -12.51 -0.33 -4.40
C ALA A 63 -12.54 -1.42 -3.32
N MET A 64 -12.94 -1.05 -2.10
CA MET A 64 -12.90 -1.92 -0.91
C MET A 64 -13.43 -3.35 -1.16
N PRO A 65 -14.61 -3.57 -1.78
CA PRO A 65 -15.10 -4.94 -1.99
C PRO A 65 -14.20 -5.76 -2.92
N VAL A 66 -13.66 -5.15 -3.98
CA VAL A 66 -12.75 -5.79 -4.94
C VAL A 66 -11.40 -6.07 -4.29
N ALA A 67 -10.86 -5.10 -3.55
CA ALA A 67 -9.59 -5.25 -2.85
C ALA A 67 -9.68 -6.34 -1.77
N LEU A 68 -10.78 -6.43 -1.03
CA LEU A 68 -11.04 -7.50 -0.06
C LEU A 68 -11.17 -8.87 -0.74
N ALA A 69 -11.89 -8.96 -1.87
CA ALA A 69 -11.99 -10.20 -2.64
C ALA A 69 -10.62 -10.66 -3.15
N GLY A 70 -9.82 -9.73 -3.71
CA GLY A 70 -8.45 -9.98 -4.13
C GLY A 70 -7.56 -10.42 -2.96
N ALA A 71 -7.64 -9.74 -1.81
CA ALA A 71 -6.88 -10.10 -0.63
C ALA A 71 -7.22 -11.52 -0.13
N MET A 72 -8.51 -11.85 -0.03
CA MET A 72 -8.97 -13.20 0.34
C MET A 72 -8.48 -14.25 -0.65
N ALA A 73 -8.60 -13.99 -1.95
CA ALA A 73 -8.08 -14.88 -2.98
C ALA A 73 -6.56 -15.06 -2.87
N GLY A 74 -5.82 -13.98 -2.59
CA GLY A 74 -4.38 -14.02 -2.38
C GLY A 74 -3.99 -14.86 -1.16
N VAL A 75 -4.68 -14.73 -0.03
CA VAL A 75 -4.46 -15.56 1.15
C VAL A 75 -4.72 -17.03 0.82
N LEU A 76 -5.88 -17.36 0.23
CA LEU A 76 -6.25 -18.74 -0.09
C LEU A 76 -5.30 -19.39 -1.09
N ALA A 77 -4.93 -18.68 -2.16
CA ALA A 77 -3.97 -19.15 -3.14
C ALA A 77 -2.57 -19.35 -2.54
N SER A 78 -2.15 -18.47 -1.64
CA SER A 78 -0.86 -18.60 -0.94
C SER A 78 -0.85 -19.81 0.00
N ILE A 79 -1.92 -20.02 0.78
CA ILE A 79 -2.07 -21.20 1.63
C ILE A 79 -2.11 -22.48 0.78
N GLY A 80 -2.88 -22.49 -0.30
CA GLY A 80 -2.95 -23.61 -1.23
C GLY A 80 -1.58 -23.93 -1.85
N TYR A 81 -0.83 -22.91 -2.27
CA TYR A 81 0.53 -23.08 -2.76
C TYR A 81 1.45 -23.74 -1.72
N LEU A 82 1.40 -23.28 -0.47
CA LEU A 82 2.21 -23.84 0.62
C LEU A 82 1.82 -25.30 0.94
N ILE A 83 0.53 -25.65 0.86
CA ILE A 83 0.06 -27.03 1.05
C ILE A 83 0.57 -27.95 -0.07
N VAL A 84 0.49 -27.52 -1.33
CA VAL A 84 0.84 -28.34 -2.49
C VAL A 84 2.36 -28.43 -2.71
N SER A 85 3.07 -27.32 -2.56
CA SER A 85 4.49 -27.21 -2.91
C SER A 85 5.42 -27.49 -1.72
N GLY A 86 4.87 -27.68 -0.51
CA GLY A 86 5.65 -27.85 0.70
C GLY A 86 6.45 -26.59 1.09
N GLN A 87 7.68 -26.76 1.57
CA GLN A 87 8.53 -25.68 2.09
C GLN A 87 9.36 -24.91 1.05
N SER A 88 9.29 -25.24 -0.26
CA SER A 88 10.02 -24.47 -1.28
C SER A 88 9.30 -23.15 -1.58
N VAL A 89 9.56 -22.12 -0.77
CA VAL A 89 8.88 -20.83 -0.85
C VAL A 89 9.65 -19.88 -1.77
N GLU A 90 9.41 -19.98 -3.08
CA GLU A 90 9.88 -18.96 -4.04
C GLU A 90 8.90 -17.79 -4.07
N LEU A 91 9.40 -16.57 -3.80
CA LEU A 91 8.59 -15.33 -3.76
C LEU A 91 7.79 -15.13 -5.04
N LEU A 92 8.42 -15.32 -6.20
CA LEU A 92 7.78 -15.10 -7.48
C LEU A 92 6.64 -16.09 -7.73
N ARG A 93 6.79 -17.34 -7.28
CA ARG A 93 5.75 -18.37 -7.46
C ARG A 93 4.55 -18.12 -6.56
N ILE A 94 4.76 -17.82 -5.28
CA ILE A 94 3.65 -17.58 -4.35
C ILE A 94 2.93 -16.26 -4.66
N ALA A 95 3.67 -15.19 -4.99
CA ALA A 95 3.05 -13.93 -5.42
C ALA A 95 2.34 -14.09 -6.78
N GLY A 96 2.91 -14.88 -7.69
CA GLY A 96 2.31 -15.18 -9.00
C GLY A 96 1.02 -15.99 -8.89
N THR A 97 1.00 -17.07 -8.10
CA THR A 97 -0.21 -17.88 -7.87
C THR A 97 -1.28 -17.09 -7.14
N ALA A 98 -0.89 -16.29 -6.14
CA ALA A 98 -1.79 -15.36 -5.48
C ALA A 98 -2.37 -14.33 -6.46
N GLY A 99 -1.53 -13.72 -7.30
CA GLY A 99 -1.95 -12.78 -8.33
C GLY A 99 -2.95 -13.38 -9.32
N VAL A 100 -2.68 -14.58 -9.84
CA VAL A 100 -3.61 -15.31 -10.72
C VAL A 100 -4.93 -15.59 -10.00
N GLY A 101 -4.88 -16.05 -8.75
CA GLY A 101 -6.08 -16.26 -7.94
C GLY A 101 -6.90 -14.98 -7.75
N GLY A 102 -6.23 -13.85 -7.51
CA GLY A 102 -6.85 -12.53 -7.43
C GLY A 102 -7.50 -12.08 -8.74
N VAL A 103 -6.84 -12.30 -9.88
CA VAL A 103 -7.41 -11.98 -11.21
C VAL A 103 -8.69 -12.79 -11.43
N LEU A 104 -8.67 -14.10 -11.15
CA LEU A 104 -9.85 -14.96 -11.29
C LEU A 104 -11.00 -14.50 -10.38
N ALA A 105 -10.70 -14.17 -9.11
CA ALA A 105 -11.69 -13.64 -8.18
C ALA A 105 -12.26 -12.29 -8.65
N GLY A 106 -11.42 -11.40 -9.19
CA GLY A 106 -11.86 -10.11 -9.72
C GLY A 106 -12.67 -10.23 -11.02
N ILE A 107 -12.41 -11.23 -11.86
CA ILE A 107 -13.26 -11.57 -13.02
C ILE A 107 -14.64 -12.02 -12.54
N PHE A 108 -14.67 -12.93 -11.56
CA PHE A 108 -15.93 -13.40 -10.99
C PHE A 108 -16.73 -12.26 -10.34
N TYR A 109 -16.04 -11.36 -9.63
CA TYR A 109 -16.65 -10.16 -9.06
C TYR A 109 -17.23 -9.23 -10.14
N ALA A 110 -16.45 -8.94 -11.19
CA ALA A 110 -16.89 -8.08 -12.29
C ALA A 110 -18.09 -8.67 -13.05
N TRP A 111 -18.22 -10.00 -13.08
CA TRP A 111 -19.36 -10.68 -13.65
C TRP A 111 -20.62 -10.60 -12.77
N MET A 112 -20.49 -10.72 -11.44
CA MET A 112 -21.63 -10.64 -10.52
C MET A 112 -22.12 -9.22 -10.26
N VAL A 113 -21.23 -8.22 -10.27
CA VAL A 113 -21.55 -6.85 -9.90
C VAL A 113 -21.47 -5.96 -11.14
N THR A 114 -22.61 -5.78 -11.81
CA THR A 114 -22.76 -4.81 -12.91
C THR A 114 -22.91 -3.41 -12.34
N GLY A 115 -21.79 -2.68 -12.27
CA GLY A 115 -21.76 -1.27 -11.92
C GLY A 115 -21.19 -1.03 -10.52
N GLY A 116 -19.92 -0.65 -10.45
CA GLY A 116 -19.28 -0.34 -9.18
C GLY A 116 -17.86 0.17 -9.39
N GLY A 117 -17.73 1.49 -9.49
CA GLY A 117 -16.46 2.21 -9.43
C GLY A 117 -15.53 2.04 -10.65
N ARG A 118 -14.50 2.88 -10.70
CA ARG A 118 -13.34 2.70 -11.60
C ARG A 118 -12.09 2.41 -10.77
N PRO A 119 -12.01 1.23 -10.10
CA PRO A 119 -10.91 0.83 -9.21
C PRO A 119 -9.52 1.12 -9.78
N LEU A 120 -9.36 0.89 -11.08
CA LEU A 120 -8.09 1.02 -11.76
C LEU A 120 -7.63 2.48 -11.89
N ALA A 121 -8.56 3.43 -12.02
CA ALA A 121 -8.20 4.85 -12.12
C ALA A 121 -7.62 5.37 -10.80
N GLU A 122 -8.22 5.00 -9.67
CA GLU A 122 -7.82 5.41 -8.32
C GLU A 122 -6.58 4.66 -7.83
N THR A 123 -6.40 3.40 -8.21
CA THR A 123 -5.13 2.69 -7.95
C THR A 123 -3.97 3.28 -8.75
N LEU A 124 -4.20 3.71 -10.00
CA LEU A 124 -3.22 4.45 -10.78
C LEU A 124 -2.92 5.83 -10.18
N THR A 125 -3.91 6.54 -9.63
CA THR A 125 -3.63 7.81 -8.94
C THR A 125 -2.77 7.59 -7.71
N GLY A 126 -3.02 6.51 -6.95
CA GLY A 126 -2.16 6.07 -5.85
C GLY A 126 -0.75 5.73 -6.33
N LEU A 127 -0.60 4.95 -7.39
CA LEU A 127 0.70 4.61 -7.96
C LEU A 127 1.49 5.89 -8.33
N LEU A 128 0.84 6.83 -9.03
CA LEU A 128 1.46 8.08 -9.46
C LEU A 128 1.81 8.99 -8.29
N SER A 129 0.94 9.12 -7.28
CA SER A 129 1.24 9.91 -6.09
C SER A 129 2.42 9.29 -5.30
N GLY A 130 2.49 7.97 -5.24
CA GLY A 130 3.61 7.22 -4.67
C GLY A 130 4.92 7.43 -5.43
N LEU A 131 4.89 7.35 -6.77
CA LEU A 131 6.06 7.63 -7.62
C LEU A 131 6.54 9.07 -7.47
N LEU A 132 5.63 10.05 -7.44
CA LEU A 132 5.98 11.46 -7.28
C LEU A 132 6.56 11.75 -5.89
N ALA A 133 5.90 11.28 -4.82
CA ALA A 133 6.39 11.44 -3.46
C ALA A 133 7.74 10.76 -3.25
N GLY A 134 7.86 9.51 -3.72
CA GLY A 134 9.10 8.75 -3.67
C GLY A 134 10.21 9.44 -4.46
N GLY A 135 9.94 9.88 -5.69
CA GLY A 135 10.91 10.57 -6.53
C GLY A 135 11.40 11.89 -5.93
N ILE A 136 10.49 12.68 -5.35
CA ILE A 136 10.84 13.94 -4.68
C ILE A 136 11.71 13.68 -3.45
N LEU A 137 11.35 12.72 -2.60
CA LEU A 137 12.16 12.37 -1.42
C LEU A 137 13.52 11.77 -1.81
N ALA A 138 13.56 10.92 -2.83
CA ALA A 138 14.80 10.40 -3.38
C ALA A 138 15.72 11.51 -3.87
N ALA A 139 15.19 12.48 -4.62
CA ALA A 139 15.97 13.64 -5.10
C ALA A 139 16.45 14.54 -3.94
N LEU A 140 15.60 14.77 -2.94
CA LEU A 140 15.95 15.52 -1.73
C LEU A 140 17.08 14.85 -0.94
N PHE A 141 17.00 13.53 -0.73
CA PHE A 141 18.04 12.81 0.02
C PHE A 141 19.34 12.67 -0.79
N ALA A 142 19.25 12.52 -2.11
CA ALA A 142 20.42 12.52 -2.98
C ALA A 142 21.16 13.87 -2.95
N THR A 143 20.43 14.99 -2.88
CA THR A 143 21.02 16.34 -2.86
C THR A 143 21.54 16.74 -1.48
N LEU A 144 20.87 16.32 -0.40
CA LEU A 144 21.25 16.69 0.98
C LEU A 144 22.25 15.72 1.61
N GLY A 145 22.42 14.50 1.09
CA GLY A 145 23.34 13.49 1.63
C GLY A 145 22.97 12.99 3.03
N ILE A 146 21.73 13.19 3.47
CA ILE A 146 21.28 12.85 4.82
C ILE A 146 20.75 11.42 4.86
N GLN A 147 21.22 10.63 5.82
CA GLN A 147 20.62 9.35 6.17
C GLN A 147 19.50 9.57 7.18
N VAL A 148 18.26 9.24 6.77
CA VAL A 148 17.07 9.46 7.57
C VAL A 148 16.58 8.13 8.14
N SER A 149 16.13 8.13 9.40
CA SER A 149 15.57 6.93 10.02
C SER A 149 14.27 6.51 9.31
N LEU A 150 13.98 5.20 9.28
CA LEU A 150 12.80 4.67 8.61
C LEU A 150 11.49 5.28 9.13
N PHE A 151 11.45 5.66 10.40
CA PHE A 151 10.33 6.37 11.02
C PHE A 151 10.08 7.76 10.40
N VAL A 152 11.12 8.59 10.25
CA VAL A 152 10.96 9.93 9.65
C VAL A 152 10.68 9.79 8.16
N LEU A 153 11.29 8.79 7.52
CA LEU A 153 11.09 8.48 6.12
C LEU A 153 9.64 8.06 5.85
N SER A 154 9.08 7.14 6.63
CA SER A 154 7.69 6.72 6.49
C SER A 154 6.72 7.86 6.79
N ALA A 155 6.99 8.69 7.79
CA ALA A 155 6.18 9.89 8.07
C ALA A 155 6.16 10.86 6.88
N GLY A 156 7.33 11.14 6.29
CA GLY A 156 7.48 12.02 5.14
C GLY A 156 6.80 11.48 3.88
N VAL A 157 7.00 10.18 3.58
CA VAL A 157 6.35 9.53 2.43
C VAL A 157 4.84 9.54 2.60
N VAL A 158 4.31 9.15 3.76
CA VAL A 158 2.86 9.15 4.02
C VAL A 158 2.26 10.55 3.83
N ALA A 159 2.94 11.58 4.36
CA ALA A 159 2.46 12.95 4.25
C ALA A 159 2.43 13.44 2.79
N LEU A 160 3.52 13.21 2.04
CA LEU A 160 3.61 13.61 0.65
C LEU A 160 2.64 12.84 -0.24
N VAL A 161 2.56 11.52 -0.08
CA VAL A 161 1.64 10.68 -0.85
C VAL A 161 0.19 11.09 -0.57
N GLY A 162 -0.19 11.26 0.69
CA GLY A 162 -1.54 11.68 1.07
C GLY A 162 -1.92 13.04 0.45
N THR A 163 -0.99 13.99 0.49
CA THR A 163 -1.18 15.32 -0.11
C THR A 163 -1.31 15.23 -1.63
N PHE A 164 -0.39 14.53 -2.31
CA PHE A 164 -0.46 14.37 -3.76
C PHE A 164 -1.68 13.59 -4.21
N PHE A 165 -2.09 12.58 -3.45
CA PHE A 165 -3.28 11.80 -3.74
C PHE A 165 -4.52 12.70 -3.73
N GLN A 166 -4.76 13.47 -2.66
CA GLN A 166 -5.92 14.36 -2.58
C GLN A 166 -5.95 15.42 -3.68
N VAL A 167 -4.79 16.01 -4.01
CA VAL A 167 -4.70 17.02 -5.06
C VAL A 167 -4.94 16.40 -6.44
N SER A 168 -4.39 15.20 -6.69
CA SER A 168 -4.41 14.56 -8.00
C SER A 168 -5.72 13.84 -8.30
N GLU A 169 -6.39 13.30 -7.29
CA GLU A 169 -7.62 12.50 -7.42
C GLU A 169 -8.66 13.20 -8.30
N ARG A 170 -8.96 14.47 -8.02
CA ARG A 170 -9.97 15.25 -8.74
C ARG A 170 -9.70 15.36 -10.24
N TRP A 171 -8.44 15.52 -10.63
CA TRP A 171 -8.05 15.72 -12.03
C TRP A 171 -7.79 14.41 -12.76
N LEU A 172 -7.12 13.46 -12.10
CA LEU A 172 -6.74 12.19 -12.71
C LEU A 172 -7.90 11.21 -12.80
N VAL A 173 -8.78 11.13 -11.81
CA VAL A 173 -9.94 10.22 -11.89
C VAL A 173 -10.83 10.59 -13.08
N ALA A 174 -11.00 11.90 -13.35
CA ALA A 174 -11.75 12.39 -14.51
C ALA A 174 -11.08 12.05 -15.86
N ARG A 175 -9.75 11.98 -15.91
CA ARG A 175 -8.98 11.73 -17.14
C ARG A 175 -8.73 10.24 -17.41
N SER A 176 -8.29 9.50 -16.39
CA SER A 176 -8.03 8.05 -16.43
C SER A 176 -9.31 7.23 -16.62
N ALA A 177 -10.44 7.76 -16.16
CA ALA A 177 -11.78 7.25 -16.45
C ALA A 177 -11.98 6.88 -17.93
N ARG A 178 -11.52 7.73 -18.86
CA ARG A 178 -11.79 7.55 -20.30
C ARG A 178 -10.98 6.42 -20.94
N TRP A 179 -9.93 5.94 -20.29
CA TRP A 179 -8.93 5.07 -20.92
C TRP A 179 -9.12 3.58 -20.63
N PHE A 180 -9.81 3.21 -19.55
CA PHE A 180 -9.91 1.81 -19.13
C PHE A 180 -11.34 1.25 -19.13
N PRO A 181 -11.55 0.06 -19.73
CA PRO A 181 -12.83 -0.65 -19.63
C PRO A 181 -13.12 -1.01 -18.18
N ALA A 182 -14.33 -0.69 -17.71
CA ALA A 182 -14.76 -1.02 -16.35
C ALA A 182 -14.62 -2.53 -16.04
N ALA A 183 -14.83 -3.38 -17.05
CA ALA A 183 -14.72 -4.83 -16.93
C ALA A 183 -13.32 -5.36 -16.59
N LEU A 184 -12.25 -4.65 -16.99
CA LEU A 184 -10.87 -5.07 -16.71
C LEU A 184 -10.33 -4.47 -15.40
N SER A 185 -10.99 -3.44 -14.86
CA SER A 185 -10.49 -2.72 -13.70
C SER A 185 -10.48 -3.59 -12.43
N ALA A 186 -11.56 -4.33 -12.16
CA ALA A 186 -11.66 -5.18 -10.98
C ALA A 186 -10.70 -6.39 -10.99
N PRO A 187 -10.57 -7.17 -12.09
CA PRO A 187 -9.57 -8.25 -12.20
C PRO A 187 -8.14 -7.80 -11.91
N VAL A 188 -7.72 -6.68 -12.51
CA VAL A 188 -6.36 -6.19 -12.39
C VAL A 188 -6.08 -5.74 -10.96
N VAL A 189 -6.98 -4.96 -10.35
CA VAL A 189 -6.80 -4.50 -8.97
C VAL A 189 -6.83 -5.68 -7.99
N ALA A 190 -7.77 -6.62 -8.15
CA ALA A 190 -7.83 -7.82 -7.30
C ALA A 190 -6.57 -8.67 -7.43
N GLY A 191 -6.05 -8.86 -8.65
CA GLY A 191 -4.79 -9.56 -8.90
C GLY A 191 -3.57 -8.88 -8.27
N LEU A 192 -3.46 -7.56 -8.41
CA LEU A 192 -2.37 -6.78 -7.80
C LEU A 192 -2.40 -6.90 -6.26
N ILE A 193 -3.57 -6.73 -5.65
CA ILE A 193 -3.72 -6.86 -4.20
C ILE A 193 -3.43 -8.28 -3.74
N ALA A 194 -3.90 -9.29 -4.48
CA ALA A 194 -3.61 -10.68 -4.17
C ALA A 194 -2.11 -10.98 -4.24
N ALA A 195 -1.39 -10.45 -5.23
CA ALA A 195 0.06 -10.60 -5.34
C ALA A 195 0.81 -9.95 -4.17
N VAL A 196 0.39 -8.75 -3.74
CA VAL A 196 0.96 -8.06 -2.55
C VAL A 196 0.71 -8.88 -1.28
N VAL A 197 -0.49 -9.44 -1.13
CA VAL A 197 -0.82 -10.33 0.00
C VAL A 197 0.02 -11.60 -0.07
N GLY A 198 0.18 -12.22 -1.23
CA GLY A 198 1.01 -13.41 -1.39
C GLY A 198 2.48 -13.16 -1.10
N ALA A 199 3.02 -11.99 -1.49
CA ALA A 199 4.34 -11.55 -1.08
C ALA A 199 4.43 -11.33 0.44
N SER A 200 3.38 -10.82 1.08
CA SER A 200 3.35 -10.68 2.55
C SER A 200 3.34 -12.04 3.26
N VAL A 201 2.58 -13.01 2.73
CA VAL A 201 2.58 -14.40 3.22
C VAL A 201 3.95 -15.05 3.01
N TRP A 202 4.64 -14.76 1.90
CA TRP A 202 6.01 -15.20 1.69
C TRP A 202 6.96 -14.67 2.76
N ILE A 203 6.87 -13.38 3.11
CA ILE A 203 7.71 -12.78 4.15
C ILE A 203 7.50 -13.54 5.46
N VAL A 204 6.26 -13.77 5.87
CA VAL A 204 5.93 -14.44 7.15
C VAL A 204 6.25 -15.95 7.10
N GLY A 205 5.79 -16.67 6.09
CA GLY A 205 5.99 -18.13 5.95
C GLY A 205 7.42 -18.53 5.60
N GLY A 206 8.14 -17.69 4.86
CA GLY A 206 9.56 -17.82 4.57
C GLY A 206 10.39 -17.86 5.85
N THR A 207 10.09 -16.97 6.82
CA THR A 207 10.78 -16.96 8.13
C THR A 207 10.70 -18.30 8.89
N THR A 208 9.58 -19.02 8.72
CA THR A 208 9.31 -20.28 9.45
C THR A 208 9.98 -21.47 8.78
N SER A 209 10.11 -21.45 7.44
CA SER A 209 10.76 -22.53 6.67
C SER A 209 12.29 -22.40 6.63
N THR A 210 12.83 -21.18 6.71
CA THR A 210 14.29 -20.92 6.65
C THR A 210 14.99 -20.87 8.01
N MET A 211 14.38 -21.37 9.09
CA MET A 211 15.04 -21.53 10.40
C MET A 211 16.31 -22.42 10.38
N LEU A 212 16.71 -22.94 9.22
CA LEU A 212 17.92 -23.72 8.99
C LEU A 212 19.10 -22.91 8.40
N GLY A 213 18.93 -21.62 8.05
CA GLY A 213 19.99 -20.78 7.46
C GLY A 213 20.13 -19.39 8.11
N SER A 214 21.31 -19.09 8.66
CA SER A 214 21.60 -17.84 9.39
C SER A 214 21.37 -16.55 8.56
N ASN A 215 21.64 -16.58 7.26
CA ASN A 215 21.47 -15.41 6.38
C ASN A 215 20.00 -15.05 6.09
N ALA A 216 19.14 -16.07 5.97
CA ALA A 216 17.71 -15.86 5.74
C ALA A 216 17.01 -15.34 6.99
N GLN A 217 17.41 -15.84 8.17
CA GLN A 217 16.89 -15.37 9.46
C GLN A 217 17.26 -13.91 9.74
N ASN A 218 18.48 -13.48 9.38
CA ASN A 218 18.90 -12.09 9.49
C ASN A 218 18.08 -11.17 8.57
N SER A 219 17.82 -11.59 7.34
CA SER A 219 17.03 -10.82 6.37
C SER A 219 15.56 -10.68 6.82
N ALA A 220 14.97 -11.77 7.31
CA ALA A 220 13.64 -11.79 7.90
C ALA A 220 13.52 -10.86 9.12
N ASN A 221 14.47 -10.93 10.05
CA ASN A 221 14.49 -10.06 11.22
C ASN A 221 14.62 -8.59 10.85
N GLN A 222 15.42 -8.25 9.84
CA GLN A 222 15.51 -6.88 9.33
C GLN A 222 14.16 -6.39 8.81
N ILE A 223 13.46 -7.18 7.99
CA ILE A 223 12.13 -6.82 7.46
C ILE A 223 11.12 -6.65 8.59
N LEU A 224 11.06 -7.59 9.54
CA LEU A 224 10.14 -7.50 10.68
C LEU A 224 10.46 -6.32 11.59
N SER A 225 11.73 -5.96 11.77
CA SER A 225 12.14 -4.80 12.55
C SER A 225 11.81 -3.45 11.88
N ALA A 226 11.61 -3.45 10.57
CA ALA A 226 11.25 -2.26 9.79
C ALA A 226 9.74 -1.92 9.89
N VAL A 227 8.89 -2.89 10.20
CA VAL A 227 7.43 -2.71 10.25
C VAL A 227 6.97 -1.78 11.39
N PRO A 228 7.40 -1.96 12.66
CA PRO A 228 7.00 -1.05 13.75
C PRO A 228 7.38 0.42 13.56
N PRO A 229 8.64 0.79 13.19
CA PRO A 229 8.97 2.19 12.94
C PRO A 229 8.25 2.74 11.70
N GLY A 230 8.02 1.90 10.67
CA GLY A 230 7.18 2.23 9.53
C GLY A 230 5.76 2.59 9.96
N PHE A 231 5.12 1.74 10.77
CA PHE A 231 3.78 1.93 11.32
C PHE A 231 3.66 3.22 12.14
N LEU A 232 4.59 3.45 13.09
CA LEU A 232 4.55 4.63 13.96
C LEU A 232 4.81 5.92 13.20
N GLY A 233 5.79 5.92 12.29
CA GLY A 233 6.08 7.08 11.45
C GLY A 233 4.91 7.38 10.51
N GLY A 234 4.31 6.35 9.93
CA GLY A 234 3.11 6.50 9.11
C GLY A 234 1.90 7.00 9.90
N LEU A 235 1.72 6.55 11.14
CA LEU A 235 0.67 7.05 12.02
C LEU A 235 0.79 8.55 12.23
N LEU A 236 2.00 9.02 12.54
CA LEU A 236 2.26 10.44 12.75
C LEU A 236 2.16 11.24 11.46
N GLY A 237 2.73 10.75 10.36
CA GLY A 237 2.62 11.37 9.04
C GLY A 237 1.17 11.52 8.62
N GLY A 238 0.35 10.49 8.81
CA GLY A 238 -1.07 10.49 8.54
C GLY A 238 -1.83 11.47 9.43
N ALA A 239 -1.61 11.41 10.75
CA ALA A 239 -2.27 12.29 11.71
C ALA A 239 -1.98 13.77 11.44
N VAL A 240 -0.72 14.14 11.23
CA VAL A 240 -0.30 15.53 10.93
C VAL A 240 -0.91 16.00 9.61
N THR A 241 -0.84 15.17 8.57
CA THR A 241 -1.38 15.49 7.25
C THR A 241 -2.90 15.65 7.29
N GLY A 242 -3.59 14.75 8.00
CA GLY A 242 -5.04 14.83 8.19
C GLY A 242 -5.47 16.13 8.86
N VAL A 243 -4.77 16.58 9.90
CA VAL A 243 -5.04 17.86 10.57
C VAL A 243 -4.78 19.05 9.63
N ILE A 244 -3.68 19.04 8.88
CA ILE A 244 -3.37 20.11 7.92
C ILE A 244 -4.46 20.20 6.85
N LEU A 245 -4.87 19.06 6.29
CA LEU A 245 -5.90 19.01 5.25
C LEU A 245 -7.27 19.43 5.79
N GLN A 246 -7.59 19.09 7.05
CA GLN A 246 -8.80 19.56 7.73
C GLN A 246 -8.82 21.07 7.92
N ILE A 247 -7.67 21.68 8.28
CA ILE A 247 -7.53 23.14 8.36
C ILE A 247 -7.72 23.79 6.98
N LEU A 248 -7.24 23.14 5.92
CA LEU A 248 -7.43 23.58 4.54
C LEU A 248 -8.84 23.32 3.98
N GLY A 249 -9.73 22.73 4.77
CA GLY A 249 -11.15 22.54 4.43
C GLY A 249 -11.52 21.17 3.88
N PHE A 250 -10.58 20.22 3.79
CA PHE A 250 -10.86 18.84 3.39
C PHE A 250 -11.39 18.05 4.59
N ARG A 251 -12.64 17.58 4.53
CA ARG A 251 -13.27 16.81 5.62
C ARG A 251 -13.47 15.36 5.20
N PRO A 252 -13.04 14.37 6.00
CA PRO A 252 -13.25 12.96 5.70
C PRO A 252 -14.73 12.54 5.74
N GLU A 253 -15.58 13.32 6.43
CA GLU A 253 -17.01 13.02 6.65
C GLU A 253 -17.91 13.36 5.45
N GLN A 254 -17.38 14.06 4.43
CA GLN A 254 -18.10 14.40 3.20
C GLN A 254 -17.36 13.79 2.01
N PRO A 255 -17.55 12.49 1.72
CA PRO A 255 -17.19 11.98 0.41
C PRO A 255 -17.97 12.78 -0.64
N HIS A 256 -17.26 13.34 -1.61
CA HIS A 256 -17.88 14.07 -2.73
C HIS A 256 -18.62 13.11 -3.67
#